data_AF-A0A964WXL5-F1
#
_entry.id   AF-A0A964WXL5-F1
#
_cell.length_a   1.000
_cell.length_b   1.000
_cell.length_c   1.000
_cell.angle_alpha   90.00
_cell.angle_beta   90.00
_cell.angle_gamma   90.00
#
_symmetry.space_group_name_H-M   'P 1'
#
loop_
_entity.id
_entity.type
_entity.pdbx_description
1 polymer ?
#
loop_
_entity_poly.entity_id
_entity_poly.type
_entity_poly.pdbx_seq_one_letter_code
_entity_poly.pdbx_strand_id
1 'polypeptide(L)'
;MASINFLYRSTKDSSTLTLRLLFGNKQIGARTKHLVSKEYWEKYHDAKRLKDAELKRFQARTRNELHKLENYVLNEFHKYPQEQVDKEWLKRTIYEYYNPQQQNSVVSHELIKNLDSYLELKRHDLQLSTKKKYRVVKQMLLRFEKEKGKKLLITDINLDFKKEFEASCFEQQYSQNTIAKAFKIVKTICRHAKKRGIQLNPEIDEVRLREVSAEKVFLTPEDLAKIASLDKVPEYLENARDWLLISCYTGQRVSDFMRFNTSMITQATDRKGKKVQLLEFVQSKTKSPIALPLDKVVLDILNKRNGNFPRPIADQVYNRFIKDVCLSAGLTYKIRGSKKILVSKSPKRWRKEVGEFEKWELVTSHIGRRSFATMHYGKVPTSFLTHITGHKTEEMFLKYMGKNKKDIALELVDYFQL
;
A
#
# COMPACT_ATOMS: atom_id res chain seq x y z
N MET A 1 -40.20 18.21 12.86
CA MET A 1 -39.81 17.18 13.85
C MET A 1 -38.95 16.13 13.18
N ALA A 2 -37.92 15.62 13.87
CA ALA A 2 -37.09 14.52 13.38
C ALA A 2 -37.56 13.19 13.96
N SER A 3 -37.51 12.11 13.19
CA SER A 3 -37.85 10.75 13.62
C SER A 3 -36.86 9.72 13.10
N ILE A 4 -36.71 8.62 13.84
CA ILE A 4 -35.76 7.55 13.52
C ILE A 4 -36.51 6.24 13.31
N ASN A 5 -36.16 5.54 12.23
CA ASN A 5 -36.63 4.18 11.95
C ASN A 5 -35.44 3.23 11.77
N PHE A 6 -35.57 2.01 12.27
CA PHE A 6 -34.59 0.95 12.04
C PHE A 6 -35.08 -0.01 10.96
N LEU A 7 -34.18 -0.41 10.05
CA LEU A 7 -34.54 -1.22 8.89
C LEU A 7 -33.54 -2.36 8.69
N TYR A 8 -34.05 -3.55 8.38
CA TYR A 8 -33.26 -4.65 7.83
C TYR A 8 -33.19 -4.50 6.30
N ARG A 9 -31.99 -4.35 5.74
CA ARG A 9 -31.78 -4.12 4.29
C ARG A 9 -30.88 -5.15 3.61
N SER A 10 -30.47 -6.18 4.35
CA SER A 10 -29.55 -7.20 3.87
C SER A 10 -30.32 -8.37 3.26
N THR A 11 -29.70 -9.08 2.32
CA THR A 11 -30.22 -10.35 1.78
C THR A 11 -29.77 -11.58 2.58
N LYS A 12 -28.76 -11.42 3.45
CA LYS A 12 -28.25 -12.49 4.34
C LYS A 12 -29.23 -12.83 5.46
N ASP A 13 -29.08 -14.00 6.08
CA ASP A 13 -29.89 -14.43 7.23
C ASP A 13 -29.58 -13.67 8.52
N SER A 14 -28.37 -13.13 8.66
CA SER A 14 -27.95 -12.30 9.79
C SER A 14 -27.17 -11.08 9.31
N SER A 15 -27.55 -9.91 9.81
CA SER A 15 -26.95 -8.64 9.38
C SER A 15 -27.19 -7.51 10.36
N THR A 16 -26.46 -6.41 10.16
CA THR A 16 -26.62 -5.20 10.95
C THR A 16 -27.80 -4.37 10.47
N LEU A 17 -28.50 -3.74 11.42
CA LEU A 17 -29.60 -2.84 11.11
C LEU A 17 -29.12 -1.53 10.49
N THR A 18 -29.99 -0.91 9.69
CA THR A 18 -29.80 0.43 9.15
C THR A 18 -30.67 1.40 9.93
N LEU A 19 -30.06 2.39 10.58
CA LEU A 19 -30.77 3.53 11.16
C LEU A 19 -31.09 4.51 10.03
N ARG A 20 -32.36 4.90 9.91
CA ARG A 20 -32.87 5.93 8.99
C ARG A 20 -33.38 7.12 9.79
N LEU A 21 -32.77 8.28 9.61
CA LEU A 21 -33.20 9.55 10.18
C LEU A 21 -34.04 10.33 9.14
N LEU A 22 -35.21 10.79 9.56
CA LEU A 22 -36.18 11.55 8.78
C LEU A 22 -36.30 12.95 9.39
N PHE A 23 -36.09 14.01 8.62
CA PHE A 23 -36.30 15.39 9.08
C PHE A 23 -36.57 16.32 7.90
N GLY A 24 -37.58 17.19 8.02
CA GLY A 24 -38.06 17.99 6.89
C GLY A 24 -38.38 17.09 5.68
N ASN A 25 -37.83 17.44 4.51
CA ASN A 25 -37.94 16.64 3.29
C ASN A 25 -36.74 15.68 3.06
N LYS A 26 -35.82 15.56 4.02
CA LYS A 26 -34.60 14.74 3.89
C LYS A 26 -34.77 13.38 4.57
N GLN A 27 -34.25 12.35 3.90
CA GLN A 27 -34.13 11.00 4.46
C GLN A 27 -32.70 10.50 4.31
N ILE A 28 -32.01 10.24 5.41
CA ILE A 28 -30.63 9.77 5.42
C ILE A 28 -30.51 8.49 6.24
N GLY A 29 -29.62 7.58 5.82
CA GLY A 29 -29.48 6.27 6.46
C GLY A 29 -28.04 5.78 6.55
N ALA A 30 -27.74 5.13 7.67
CA ALA A 30 -26.43 4.59 8.01
C ALA A 30 -26.54 3.26 8.76
N ARG A 31 -25.52 2.40 8.60
CA ARG A 31 -25.47 1.07 9.25
C ARG A 31 -25.10 1.21 10.73
N THR A 32 -25.79 0.47 11.59
CA THR A 32 -25.49 0.34 13.02
C THR A 32 -24.54 -0.84 13.26
N LYS A 33 -24.17 -1.11 14.52
CA LYS A 33 -23.44 -2.33 14.91
C LYS A 33 -24.37 -3.42 15.48
N HIS A 34 -25.68 -3.15 15.56
CA HIS A 34 -26.63 -4.09 16.16
C HIS A 34 -26.99 -5.18 15.16
N LEU A 35 -26.56 -6.42 15.44
CA LEU A 35 -26.75 -7.60 14.60
C LEU A 35 -28.05 -8.31 14.99
N VAL A 36 -28.88 -8.62 14.00
CA VAL A 36 -30.10 -9.42 14.17
C VAL A 36 -30.27 -10.39 13.01
N SER A 37 -31.06 -11.45 13.22
CA SER A 37 -31.49 -12.32 12.12
C SER A 37 -32.64 -11.69 11.33
N LYS A 38 -32.73 -12.03 10.05
CA LYS A 38 -33.82 -11.60 9.17
C LYS A 38 -35.17 -12.08 9.69
N GLU A 39 -35.25 -13.35 10.08
CA GLU A 39 -36.47 -13.93 10.64
C GLU A 39 -36.94 -13.18 11.90
N TYR A 40 -36.02 -12.85 12.81
CA TYR A 40 -36.36 -12.08 14.00
C TYR A 40 -36.93 -10.71 13.64
N TRP A 41 -36.27 -10.00 12.72
CA TRP A 41 -36.70 -8.68 12.31
C TRP A 41 -38.01 -8.69 11.52
N GLU A 42 -38.35 -9.76 10.81
CA GLU A 42 -39.62 -9.79 10.05
C GLU A 42 -40.79 -10.24 10.92
N LYS A 43 -40.59 -11.20 11.83
CA LYS A 43 -41.69 -11.85 12.55
C LYS A 43 -41.85 -11.40 14.00
N TYR A 44 -40.76 -11.01 14.67
CA TYR A 44 -40.75 -10.95 16.14
C TYR A 44 -40.37 -9.58 16.73
N HIS A 45 -39.70 -8.69 16.00
CA HIS A 45 -39.25 -7.41 16.57
C HIS A 45 -40.39 -6.53 17.12
N ASP A 46 -41.53 -6.48 16.43
CA ASP A 46 -42.72 -5.69 16.78
C ASP A 46 -43.92 -6.55 17.26
N ALA A 47 -43.71 -7.85 17.47
CA ALA A 47 -44.77 -8.74 17.95
C ALA A 47 -45.25 -8.34 19.36
N LYS A 48 -46.57 -8.13 19.50
CA LYS A 48 -47.21 -7.72 20.78
C LYS A 48 -47.28 -8.86 21.81
N ARG A 49 -47.24 -10.12 21.38
CA ARG A 49 -47.30 -11.31 22.26
C ARG A 49 -46.28 -12.33 21.78
N LEU A 50 -45.30 -12.64 22.63
CA LEU A 50 -44.30 -13.70 22.42
C LEU A 50 -44.51 -14.76 23.51
N LYS A 51 -44.65 -16.03 23.10
CA LYS A 51 -44.80 -17.17 24.02
C LYS A 51 -43.45 -17.64 24.58
N ASP A 52 -42.39 -17.48 23.79
CA ASP A 52 -41.03 -17.88 24.13
C ASP A 52 -40.35 -16.82 25.01
N ALA A 53 -39.83 -17.27 26.16
CA ALA A 53 -39.22 -16.40 27.16
C ALA A 53 -37.85 -15.84 26.72
N GLU A 54 -37.08 -16.59 25.94
CA GLU A 54 -35.77 -16.17 25.42
C GLU A 54 -35.93 -15.11 24.33
N LEU A 55 -36.86 -15.33 23.40
CA LEU A 55 -37.26 -14.34 22.38
C LEU A 55 -37.77 -13.04 23.01
N LYS A 56 -38.56 -13.13 24.09
CA LYS A 56 -39.03 -11.94 24.82
C LYS A 56 -37.88 -11.16 25.47
N ARG A 57 -36.91 -11.85 26.08
CA ARG A 57 -35.69 -11.22 26.64
C ARG A 57 -34.84 -10.58 25.54
N PHE A 58 -34.66 -11.26 24.41
CA PHE A 58 -33.92 -10.75 23.27
C PHE A 58 -34.60 -9.52 22.64
N GLN A 59 -35.93 -9.52 22.54
CA GLN A 59 -36.72 -8.38 22.06
C GLN A 59 -36.56 -7.16 22.99
N ALA A 60 -36.66 -7.36 24.30
CA ALA A 60 -36.47 -6.28 25.28
C ALA A 60 -35.05 -5.69 25.20
N ARG A 61 -34.02 -6.54 25.11
CA ARG A 61 -32.62 -6.10 24.96
C ARG A 61 -32.41 -5.30 23.68
N THR A 62 -32.91 -5.81 22.56
CA THR A 62 -32.81 -5.12 21.25
C THR A 62 -33.51 -3.77 21.30
N ARG A 63 -34.74 -3.70 21.81
CA ARG A 63 -35.48 -2.43 21.92
C ARG A 63 -34.73 -1.41 22.79
N ASN A 64 -34.17 -1.84 23.91
CA ASN A 64 -33.39 -0.96 24.79
C ASN A 64 -32.13 -0.41 24.07
N GLU A 65 -31.38 -1.27 23.38
CA GLU A 65 -30.18 -0.85 22.64
C GLU A 65 -30.51 0.11 21.48
N LEU A 66 -31.60 -0.14 20.75
CA LEU A 66 -32.07 0.74 19.68
C LEU A 66 -32.55 2.08 20.23
N HIS A 67 -33.28 2.08 21.34
CA HIS A 67 -33.77 3.30 22.00
C HIS A 67 -32.63 4.17 22.54
N LYS A 68 -31.58 3.56 23.11
CA LYS A 68 -30.37 4.31 23.53
C LYS A 68 -29.70 5.01 22.35
N LEU A 69 -29.53 4.29 21.24
CA LEU A 69 -28.94 4.84 20.02
C LEU A 69 -29.82 5.93 19.40
N GLU A 70 -31.13 5.71 19.36
CA GLU A 70 -32.12 6.69 18.91
C GLU A 70 -32.04 7.99 19.72
N ASN A 71 -32.10 7.90 21.05
CA ASN A 71 -31.99 9.06 21.93
C ASN A 71 -30.67 9.80 21.77
N TYR A 72 -29.55 9.07 21.64
CA TYR A 72 -28.25 9.70 21.39
C TYR A 72 -28.24 10.48 20.07
N VAL A 73 -28.73 9.88 18.98
CA VAL A 73 -28.76 10.54 17.66
C VAL A 73 -29.71 11.75 17.66
N LEU A 74 -30.87 11.66 18.30
CA LEU A 74 -31.80 12.78 18.41
C LEU A 74 -31.24 13.92 19.28
N ASN A 75 -30.57 13.58 20.38
CA ASN A 75 -29.90 14.57 21.23
C ASN A 75 -28.77 15.30 20.49
N GLU A 76 -27.97 14.59 19.69
CA GLU A 76 -26.94 15.21 18.86
C GLU A 76 -27.52 15.99 17.69
N PHE A 77 -28.64 15.54 17.11
CA PHE A 77 -29.36 16.27 16.05
C PHE A 77 -29.82 17.65 16.54
N HIS A 78 -30.34 17.76 17.77
CA HIS A 78 -30.77 19.05 18.32
C HIS A 78 -29.61 20.03 18.60
N LYS A 79 -28.36 19.55 18.68
CA LYS A 79 -27.17 20.39 18.89
C LYS A 79 -26.54 20.89 17.58
N TYR A 80 -26.94 20.34 16.43
CA TYR A 80 -26.28 20.58 15.15
C TYR A 80 -27.14 21.44 14.20
N PRO A 81 -26.55 22.38 13.43
CA PRO A 81 -27.30 23.14 12.42
C PRO A 81 -27.90 22.21 11.36
N GLN A 82 -29.19 22.35 11.08
CA GLN A 82 -29.95 21.43 10.22
C GLN A 82 -29.44 21.41 8.77
N GLU A 83 -28.86 22.51 8.27
CA GLU A 83 -28.29 22.59 6.93
C GLU A 83 -27.08 21.66 6.76
N GLN A 84 -26.38 21.35 7.86
CA GLN A 84 -25.16 20.53 7.87
C GLN A 84 -25.41 19.05 8.18
N VAL A 85 -26.66 18.67 8.46
CA VAL A 85 -27.03 17.28 8.71
C VAL A 85 -27.10 16.52 7.38
N ASP A 86 -26.04 15.76 7.11
CA ASP A 86 -25.92 14.91 5.93
C ASP A 86 -25.66 13.43 6.30
N LYS A 87 -25.49 12.59 5.27
CA LYS A 87 -25.22 11.16 5.47
C LYS A 87 -23.90 10.89 6.19
N GLU A 88 -22.90 11.76 6.04
CA GLU A 88 -21.60 11.60 6.69
C GLU A 88 -21.66 12.01 8.17
N TRP A 89 -22.42 13.06 8.50
CA TRP A 89 -22.77 13.42 9.87
C TRP A 89 -23.39 12.21 10.59
N LEU A 90 -24.42 11.59 10.00
CA LEU A 90 -25.11 10.46 10.65
C LEU A 90 -24.19 9.26 10.88
N LYS A 91 -23.32 8.94 9.91
CA LYS A 91 -22.31 7.87 10.08
C LYS A 91 -21.34 8.20 11.22
N ARG A 92 -20.93 9.46 11.34
CA ARG A 92 -20.03 9.92 12.40
C ARG A 92 -20.70 9.83 13.77
N THR A 93 -21.92 10.32 13.91
CA THR A 93 -22.68 10.26 15.17
C THR A 93 -22.88 8.82 15.64
N ILE A 94 -23.27 7.90 14.75
CA ILE A 94 -23.39 6.48 15.08
C ILE A 94 -22.02 5.89 15.46
N TYR A 95 -20.95 6.29 14.79
CA TYR A 95 -19.60 5.86 15.15
C TYR A 95 -19.20 6.36 16.55
N GLU A 96 -19.50 7.61 16.90
CA GLU A 96 -19.20 8.21 18.21
C GLU A 96 -19.95 7.49 19.34
N TYR A 97 -21.23 7.17 19.15
CA TYR A 97 -22.02 6.37 20.10
C TYR A 97 -21.34 5.05 20.47
N TYR A 98 -20.82 4.33 19.48
CA TYR A 98 -20.14 3.05 19.71
C TYR A 98 -18.66 3.19 20.12
N ASN A 99 -18.11 4.40 20.15
CA ASN A 99 -16.72 4.66 20.52
C ASN A 99 -16.61 5.91 21.43
N PRO A 100 -17.27 5.93 22.61
CA PRO A 100 -17.37 7.11 23.46
C PRO A 100 -16.01 7.61 23.98
N GLN A 101 -14.98 6.76 24.06
CA GLN A 101 -13.63 7.18 24.44
C GLN A 101 -12.92 8.09 23.41
N GLN A 102 -13.49 8.30 22.21
CA GLN A 102 -12.98 9.30 21.25
C GLN A 102 -13.62 10.68 21.40
N GLN A 103 -14.62 10.87 22.28
CA GLN A 103 -15.29 12.16 22.46
C GLN A 103 -14.47 13.21 23.24
N ASN A 104 -13.43 12.82 23.98
CA ASN A 104 -12.76 13.72 24.94
C ASN A 104 -11.36 14.22 24.55
N SER A 105 -10.88 14.02 23.33
CA SER A 105 -9.71 14.79 22.88
C SER A 105 -10.20 15.98 22.06
N VAL A 106 -10.12 17.18 22.61
CA VAL A 106 -10.12 18.42 21.82
C VAL A 106 -9.22 18.17 20.61
N VAL A 107 -9.82 18.12 19.42
CA VAL A 107 -9.06 17.83 18.20
C VAL A 107 -8.14 19.02 18.01
N SER A 108 -6.85 18.81 18.30
CA SER A 108 -5.88 19.90 18.21
C SER A 108 -5.89 20.46 16.80
N HIS A 109 -5.78 21.78 16.64
CA HIS A 109 -5.57 22.39 15.33
C HIS A 109 -4.14 22.16 14.80
N GLU A 110 -3.22 21.66 15.62
CA GLU A 110 -1.83 21.40 15.22
C GLU A 110 -1.72 20.17 14.32
N LEU A 111 -1.02 20.30 13.19
CA LEU A 111 -0.81 19.24 12.21
C LEU A 111 -0.08 18.03 12.82
N ILE A 112 0.94 18.26 13.64
CA ILE A 112 1.76 17.20 14.22
C ILE A 112 0.97 16.40 15.27
N LYS A 113 0.19 17.07 16.12
CA LYS A 113 -0.69 16.38 17.08
C LYS A 113 -1.75 15.54 16.35
N ASN A 114 -2.34 16.04 15.27
CA ASN A 114 -3.25 15.25 14.43
C ASN A 114 -2.58 14.01 13.83
N LEU A 115 -1.31 14.13 13.41
CA LEU A 115 -0.54 13.00 12.89
C LEU A 115 -0.35 11.93 13.96
N ASP A 116 0.00 12.33 15.20
CA ASP A 116 0.15 11.42 16.33
C ASP A 116 -1.17 10.73 16.68
N SER A 117 -2.27 11.49 16.81
CA SER A 117 -3.59 10.92 17.04
C SER A 117 -4.03 9.95 15.93
N TYR A 118 -3.71 10.27 14.67
CA TYR A 118 -3.99 9.38 13.54
C TYR A 118 -3.20 8.07 13.63
N LEU A 119 -1.91 8.14 13.99
CA LEU A 119 -1.07 6.96 14.15
C LEU A 119 -1.53 6.07 15.30
N GLU A 120 -1.97 6.65 16.42
CA GLU A 120 -2.49 5.90 17.55
C GLU A 120 -3.82 5.23 17.20
N LEU A 121 -4.75 5.97 16.57
CA LEU A 121 -6.00 5.43 16.07
C LEU A 121 -5.79 4.24 15.13
N LYS A 122 -4.78 4.34 14.26
CA LYS A 122 -4.46 3.34 13.24
C LYS A 122 -3.36 2.37 13.65
N ARG A 123 -3.08 2.25 14.95
CA ARG A 123 -1.99 1.41 15.46
C ARG A 123 -2.14 -0.07 15.08
N HIS A 124 -3.35 -0.61 15.02
CA HIS A 124 -3.58 -2.02 14.68
C HIS A 124 -3.80 -2.24 13.17
N ASP A 125 -4.19 -1.20 12.44
CA ASP A 125 -4.49 -1.28 11.00
C ASP A 125 -3.24 -1.13 10.11
N LEU A 126 -2.19 -0.46 10.62
CA LEU A 126 -1.02 -0.10 9.83
C LEU A 126 0.15 -1.07 10.05
N GLN A 127 0.69 -1.57 8.94
CA GLN A 127 1.98 -2.28 8.95
C GLN A 127 3.11 -1.40 9.50
N LEU A 128 4.08 -2.03 10.16
CA LEU A 128 5.26 -1.36 10.73
C LEU A 128 6.02 -0.51 9.69
N SER A 129 6.14 -1.00 8.46
CA SER A 129 6.79 -0.28 7.35
C SER A 129 6.07 1.02 6.99
N THR A 130 4.73 1.04 7.11
CA THR A 130 3.91 2.24 6.89
C THR A 130 4.05 3.20 8.05
N LYS A 131 3.98 2.73 9.30
CA LYS A 131 4.21 3.56 10.51
C LYS A 131 5.56 4.28 10.45
N LYS A 132 6.62 3.59 10.02
CA LYS A 132 7.96 4.20 9.80
C LYS A 132 7.92 5.39 8.84
N LYS A 133 7.16 5.30 7.73
CA LYS A 133 7.03 6.42 6.77
C LYS A 133 6.38 7.65 7.39
N TYR A 134 5.31 7.46 8.15
CA TYR A 134 4.65 8.57 8.86
C TYR A 134 5.58 9.20 9.88
N ARG A 135 6.36 8.41 10.63
CA ARG A 135 7.38 8.93 11.55
C ARG A 135 8.45 9.75 10.83
N VAL A 136 8.90 9.33 9.64
CA VAL A 136 9.83 10.12 8.82
C VAL A 136 9.21 11.47 8.43
N VAL A 137 7.96 11.48 8.00
CA VAL A 137 7.25 12.73 7.66
C VAL A 137 7.06 13.62 8.88
N LYS A 138 6.70 13.05 10.04
CA LYS A 138 6.65 13.78 11.31
C LYS A 138 7.98 14.49 11.61
N GLN A 139 9.10 13.80 11.42
CA GLN A 139 10.43 14.39 11.61
C GLN A 139 10.77 15.47 10.58
N MET A 140 10.24 15.39 9.36
CA MET A 140 10.37 16.47 8.38
C MET A 140 9.57 17.71 8.83
N LEU A 141 8.32 17.52 9.27
CA LEU A 141 7.46 18.60 9.76
C LEU A 141 8.02 19.26 11.03
N LEU A 142 8.56 18.48 11.99
CA LEU A 142 9.20 19.03 13.19
C LEU A 142 10.41 19.91 12.87
N ARG A 143 11.22 19.53 11.87
CA ARG A 143 12.33 20.39 11.41
C ARG A 143 11.81 21.68 10.78
N PHE A 144 10.76 21.58 9.96
CA PHE A 144 10.14 22.76 9.35
C PHE A 144 9.52 23.71 10.39
N GLU A 145 8.84 23.18 11.42
CA GLU A 145 8.36 23.99 12.56
C GLU A 145 9.50 24.73 13.26
N LYS A 146 10.64 24.04 13.45
CA LYS A 146 11.83 24.64 14.07
C LYS A 146 12.43 25.75 13.20
N GLU A 147 12.52 25.55 11.89
CA GLU A 147 13.01 26.54 10.93
C GLU A 147 12.11 27.79 10.88
N LYS A 148 10.78 27.61 10.93
CA LYS A 148 9.82 28.71 10.91
C LYS A 148 9.56 29.36 12.27
N GLY A 149 10.02 28.76 13.37
CA GLY A 149 9.77 29.24 14.73
C GLY A 149 8.29 29.20 15.16
N LYS A 150 7.43 28.49 14.42
CA LYS A 150 5.98 28.43 14.70
C LYS A 150 5.43 27.01 14.52
N LYS A 151 4.34 26.72 15.22
CA LYS A 151 3.59 25.48 15.07
C LYS A 151 2.78 25.50 13.79
N LEU A 152 2.70 24.34 13.12
CA LEU A 152 1.90 24.19 11.91
C LEU A 152 0.46 23.86 12.29
N LEU A 153 -0.49 24.67 11.85
CA LEU A 153 -1.91 24.36 11.99
C LEU A 153 -2.44 23.67 10.73
N ILE A 154 -3.52 22.90 10.89
CA ILE A 154 -4.24 22.27 9.76
C ILE A 154 -4.80 23.32 8.79
N THR A 155 -5.19 24.49 9.30
CA THR A 155 -5.70 25.64 8.53
C THR A 155 -4.61 26.33 7.71
N ASP A 156 -3.34 26.14 8.06
CA ASP A 156 -2.21 26.79 7.39
C ASP A 156 -1.73 26.00 6.16
N ILE A 157 -2.34 24.84 5.88
CA ILE A 157 -1.91 23.95 4.79
C ILE A 157 -2.53 24.41 3.47
N ASN A 158 -1.85 25.36 2.82
CA ASN A 158 -2.25 26.00 1.57
C ASN A 158 -1.13 25.92 0.50
N LEU A 159 -1.26 26.68 -0.60
CA LEU A 159 -0.24 26.70 -1.67
C LEU A 159 1.10 27.30 -1.20
N ASP A 160 1.08 28.27 -0.30
CA ASP A 160 2.31 28.90 0.20
C ASP A 160 3.06 28.00 1.17
N PHE A 161 2.36 27.33 2.09
CA PHE A 161 2.95 26.27 2.90
C PHE A 161 3.64 25.22 2.03
N LYS A 162 3.01 24.81 0.92
CA LYS A 162 3.61 23.86 -0.01
C LYS A 162 4.92 24.39 -0.59
N LYS A 163 4.95 25.62 -1.10
CA LYS A 163 6.17 26.23 -1.68
C LYS A 163 7.29 26.31 -0.64
N GLU A 164 6.98 26.82 0.55
CA GLU A 164 7.96 26.96 1.63
C GLU A 164 8.49 25.61 2.13
N PHE A 165 7.59 24.63 2.31
CA PHE A 165 7.97 23.28 2.73
C PHE A 165 8.80 22.55 1.67
N GLU A 166 8.48 22.74 0.38
CA GLU A 166 9.30 22.24 -0.73
C GLU A 166 10.70 22.85 -0.71
N ALA A 167 10.82 24.17 -0.57
CA ALA A 167 12.11 24.87 -0.49
C ALA A 167 13.00 24.34 0.65
N SER A 168 12.46 24.29 1.87
CA SER A 168 13.16 23.72 3.04
C SER A 168 13.59 22.27 2.80
N CYS A 169 12.72 21.45 2.18
CA CYS A 169 13.07 20.07 1.88
C CYS A 169 14.20 19.95 0.84
N PHE A 170 14.25 20.85 -0.15
CA PHE A 170 15.33 20.85 -1.14
C PHE A 170 16.67 21.29 -0.55
N GLU A 171 16.68 22.29 0.34
CA GLU A 171 17.88 22.67 1.10
C GLU A 171 18.41 21.49 1.93
N GLN A 172 17.50 20.65 2.45
CA GLN A 172 17.85 19.39 3.12
C GLN A 172 18.13 18.22 2.16
N GLN A 173 18.26 18.49 0.86
CA GLN A 173 18.59 17.55 -0.22
C GLN A 173 17.57 16.40 -0.39
N TYR A 174 16.31 16.60 -0.02
CA TYR A 174 15.26 15.61 -0.30
C TYR A 174 14.93 15.59 -1.79
N SER A 175 14.83 14.39 -2.38
CA SER A 175 14.37 14.23 -3.75
C SER A 175 12.90 14.63 -3.89
N GLN A 176 12.50 15.20 -5.03
CA GLN A 176 11.10 15.56 -5.37
C GLN A 176 10.08 14.48 -5.00
N ASN A 177 10.35 13.22 -5.33
CA ASN A 177 9.45 12.09 -5.05
C ASN A 177 9.28 11.79 -3.55
N THR A 178 10.25 12.16 -2.72
CA THR A 178 10.15 12.04 -1.27
C THR A 178 9.27 13.16 -0.71
N ILE A 179 9.44 14.39 -1.23
CA ILE A 179 8.62 15.54 -0.86
C ILE A 179 7.15 15.31 -1.24
N ALA A 180 6.89 14.86 -2.47
CA ALA A 180 5.54 14.49 -2.92
C ALA A 180 4.90 13.43 -2.02
N LYS A 181 5.65 12.41 -1.56
CA LYS A 181 5.14 11.40 -0.62
C LYS A 181 4.87 11.97 0.77
N ALA A 182 5.72 12.87 1.26
CA ALA A 182 5.51 13.55 2.53
C ALA A 182 4.21 14.36 2.47
N PHE A 183 4.00 15.11 1.40
CA PHE A 183 2.80 15.92 1.21
C PHE A 183 1.53 15.07 1.04
N LYS A 184 1.61 13.90 0.39
CA LYS A 184 0.49 12.92 0.34
C LYS A 184 0.07 12.48 1.75
N ILE A 185 1.04 12.29 2.65
CA ILE A 185 0.75 11.98 4.06
C ILE A 185 0.14 13.20 4.76
N VAL A 186 0.67 14.41 4.58
CA VAL A 186 0.08 15.66 5.12
C VAL A 186 -1.38 15.81 4.69
N LYS A 187 -1.70 15.65 3.39
CA LYS A 187 -3.09 15.66 2.89
C LYS A 187 -3.96 14.59 3.54
N THR A 188 -3.40 13.41 3.81
CA THR A 188 -4.13 12.33 4.50
C THR A 188 -4.50 12.74 5.93
N ILE A 189 -3.58 13.36 6.65
CA ILE A 189 -3.83 13.88 8.00
C ILE A 189 -4.86 15.01 7.98
N CYS A 190 -4.76 15.96 7.04
CA CYS A 190 -5.73 17.04 6.90
C CYS A 190 -7.14 16.51 6.61
N ARG A 191 -7.27 15.55 5.67
CA ARG A 191 -8.57 14.91 5.39
C ARG A 191 -9.14 14.17 6.60
N HIS A 192 -8.28 13.59 7.43
CA HIS A 192 -8.71 12.97 8.68
C HIS A 192 -9.20 14.02 9.69
N ALA A 193 -8.47 15.13 9.85
CA ALA A 193 -8.87 16.27 10.69
C ALA A 193 -10.22 16.86 10.24
N LYS A 194 -10.45 17.00 8.92
CA LYS A 194 -11.74 17.44 8.34
C LYS A 194 -12.93 16.60 8.80
N LYS A 195 -12.77 15.27 8.81
CA LYS A 195 -13.83 14.35 9.28
C LYS A 195 -14.19 14.54 10.75
N ARG A 196 -13.25 15.08 11.53
CA ARG A 196 -13.40 15.39 12.96
C ARG A 196 -13.81 16.84 13.23
N GLY A 197 -14.24 17.58 12.20
CA GLY A 197 -14.81 18.92 12.33
C GLY A 197 -13.83 20.08 12.15
N ILE A 198 -12.53 19.82 11.89
CA ILE A 198 -11.58 20.91 11.60
C ILE A 198 -11.77 21.41 10.17
N GLN A 199 -12.03 22.71 10.02
CA GLN A 199 -12.06 23.37 8.71
C GLN A 199 -10.68 23.32 8.04
N LEU A 200 -10.65 22.99 6.75
CA LEU A 200 -9.41 23.00 5.97
C LEU A 200 -9.33 24.29 5.15
N ASN A 201 -8.12 24.71 4.82
CA ASN A 201 -7.93 25.72 3.80
C ASN A 201 -8.47 25.22 2.45
N PRO A 202 -9.30 26.00 1.72
CA PRO A 202 -9.84 25.61 0.42
C PRO A 202 -8.77 25.24 -0.62
N GLU A 203 -7.61 25.91 -0.59
CA GLU A 203 -6.51 25.69 -1.54
C GLU A 203 -5.86 24.30 -1.41
N ILE A 204 -6.13 23.56 -0.33
CA ILE A 204 -5.54 22.24 -0.12
C ILE A 204 -5.86 21.27 -1.28
N ASP A 205 -7.03 21.42 -1.90
CA ASP A 205 -7.45 20.59 -3.02
C ASP A 205 -6.75 20.99 -4.33
N GLU A 206 -6.33 22.25 -4.46
CA GLU A 206 -5.57 22.77 -5.60
C GLU A 206 -4.09 22.36 -5.58
N VAL A 207 -3.56 21.98 -4.42
CA VAL A 207 -2.15 21.55 -4.29
C VAL A 207 -1.86 20.32 -5.18
N ARG A 208 -1.20 20.57 -6.33
CA ARG A 208 -0.71 19.52 -7.23
C ARG A 208 0.68 19.05 -6.82
N LEU A 209 0.85 17.74 -6.72
CA LEU A 209 2.12 17.11 -6.36
C LEU A 209 2.81 16.59 -7.60
N ARG A 210 3.95 17.19 -7.94
CA ARG A 210 4.79 16.73 -9.06
C ARG A 210 5.63 15.54 -8.60
N GLU A 211 5.52 14.42 -9.31
CA GLU A 211 6.42 13.28 -9.19
C GLU A 211 7.29 13.22 -10.45
N VAL A 212 8.58 12.95 -10.28
CA VAL A 212 9.53 12.82 -11.38
C VAL A 212 9.74 11.34 -11.65
N SER A 213 9.69 10.93 -12.92
CA SER A 213 10.02 9.55 -13.27
C SER A 213 11.48 9.29 -12.91
N ALA A 214 11.73 8.18 -12.22
CA ALA A 214 13.08 7.75 -11.91
C ALA A 214 13.45 6.63 -12.86
N GLU A 215 14.60 6.75 -13.51
CA GLU A 215 15.16 5.73 -14.38
C GLU A 215 15.20 4.35 -13.70
N LYS A 216 14.93 3.34 -14.52
CA LYS A 216 14.79 1.96 -14.08
C LYS A 216 15.95 1.15 -14.64
N VAL A 217 16.87 0.80 -13.75
CA VAL A 217 17.94 -0.15 -14.08
C VAL A 217 17.39 -1.58 -14.07
N PHE A 218 17.77 -2.36 -15.08
CA PHE A 218 17.49 -3.78 -15.25
C PHE A 218 18.72 -4.50 -15.85
N LEU A 219 18.76 -5.83 -15.73
CA LEU A 219 19.77 -6.68 -16.35
C LEU A 219 19.27 -7.15 -17.72
N THR A 220 20.12 -7.02 -18.72
CA THR A 220 19.91 -7.52 -20.09
C THR A 220 20.21 -9.02 -20.16
N PRO A 221 19.76 -9.72 -21.21
CA PRO A 221 20.17 -11.12 -21.44
C PRO A 221 21.69 -11.30 -21.44
N GLU A 222 22.43 -10.35 -21.99
CA GLU A 222 23.90 -10.35 -22.04
C GLU A 222 24.50 -10.22 -20.63
N ASP A 223 23.93 -9.34 -19.79
CA ASP A 223 24.34 -9.24 -18.39
C ASP A 223 24.08 -10.54 -17.62
N LEU A 224 22.93 -11.18 -17.86
CA LEU A 224 22.58 -12.44 -17.20
C LEU A 224 23.49 -13.59 -17.64
N ALA A 225 23.89 -13.62 -18.92
CA ALA A 225 24.87 -14.58 -19.42
C ALA A 225 26.22 -14.41 -18.72
N LYS A 226 26.73 -13.18 -18.61
CA LYS A 226 27.98 -12.88 -17.88
C LYS A 226 27.90 -13.27 -16.41
N ILE A 227 26.76 -13.01 -15.76
CA ILE A 227 26.53 -13.40 -14.35
C ILE A 227 26.51 -14.93 -14.22
N ALA A 228 25.83 -15.64 -15.13
CA ALA A 228 25.72 -17.09 -15.09
C ALA A 228 27.06 -17.80 -15.36
N SER A 229 27.90 -17.23 -16.22
CA SER A 229 29.23 -17.76 -16.56
C SER A 229 30.33 -17.42 -15.55
N LEU A 230 30.00 -16.83 -14.40
CA LEU A 230 30.98 -16.53 -13.37
C LEU A 230 31.51 -17.82 -12.73
N ASP A 231 32.76 -18.14 -13.02
CA ASP A 231 33.47 -19.27 -12.40
C ASP A 231 34.30 -18.83 -11.19
N LYS A 232 34.51 -19.76 -10.24
CA LYS A 232 35.43 -19.60 -9.09
C LYS A 232 35.13 -18.41 -8.16
N VAL A 233 33.85 -18.17 -7.86
CA VAL A 233 33.45 -17.22 -6.79
C VAL A 233 33.31 -17.92 -5.44
N PRO A 234 33.51 -17.22 -4.31
CA PRO A 234 33.21 -17.76 -2.98
C PRO A 234 31.78 -18.28 -2.86
N GLU A 235 31.57 -19.33 -2.05
CA GLU A 235 30.28 -20.02 -1.91
C GLU A 235 29.11 -19.07 -1.57
N TYR A 236 29.36 -18.03 -0.75
CA TYR A 236 28.33 -17.06 -0.39
C TYR A 236 27.92 -16.14 -1.57
N LEU A 237 28.85 -15.84 -2.49
CA LEU A 237 28.55 -15.10 -3.72
C LEU A 237 27.90 -15.99 -4.76
N GLU A 238 28.31 -17.26 -4.88
CA GLU A 238 27.59 -18.25 -5.68
C GLU A 238 26.14 -18.40 -5.23
N ASN A 239 25.90 -18.48 -3.91
CA ASN A 239 24.56 -18.54 -3.35
C ASN A 239 23.74 -17.27 -3.68
N ALA A 240 24.36 -16.09 -3.68
CA ALA A 240 23.71 -14.84 -4.06
C ALA A 240 23.45 -14.73 -5.57
N ARG A 241 24.39 -15.21 -6.41
CA ARG A 241 24.28 -15.29 -7.87
C ARG A 241 23.09 -16.15 -8.26
N ASP A 242 22.98 -17.34 -7.68
CA ASP A 242 21.89 -18.26 -7.97
C ASP A 242 20.53 -17.65 -7.57
N TRP A 243 20.46 -16.99 -6.41
CA TRP A 243 19.26 -16.22 -6.04
C TRP A 243 18.95 -15.06 -6.98
N LEU A 244 19.98 -14.35 -7.48
CA LEU A 244 19.81 -13.29 -8.47
C LEU A 244 19.21 -13.83 -9.77
N LEU A 245 19.75 -14.94 -10.30
CA LEU A 245 19.21 -15.62 -11.48
C LEU A 245 17.76 -16.06 -11.25
N ILE A 246 17.48 -16.76 -10.14
CA ILE A 246 16.11 -17.16 -9.77
C ILE A 246 15.17 -15.95 -9.76
N SER A 247 15.60 -14.82 -9.18
CA SER A 247 14.76 -13.61 -9.14
C SER A 247 14.50 -13.01 -10.53
N CYS A 248 15.45 -13.15 -11.47
CA CYS A 248 15.35 -12.67 -12.85
C CYS A 248 14.44 -13.57 -13.71
N TYR A 249 14.31 -14.86 -13.38
CA TYR A 249 13.49 -15.82 -14.12
C TYR A 249 12.12 -16.09 -13.47
N THR A 250 11.91 -15.71 -12.21
CA THR A 250 10.61 -15.87 -11.53
C THR A 250 9.82 -14.57 -11.37
N GLY A 251 10.48 -13.41 -11.47
CA GLY A 251 9.81 -12.11 -11.40
C GLY A 251 9.27 -11.72 -10.01
N GLN A 252 9.69 -12.42 -8.95
CA GLN A 252 9.12 -12.24 -7.61
C GLN A 252 9.88 -11.22 -6.74
N ARG A 253 9.25 -10.76 -5.66
CA ARG A 253 9.88 -9.82 -4.70
C ARG A 253 10.87 -10.58 -3.81
N VAL A 254 11.88 -9.90 -3.29
CA VAL A 254 12.86 -10.51 -2.37
C VAL A 254 12.23 -11.22 -1.18
N SER A 255 11.20 -10.64 -0.56
CA SER A 255 10.46 -11.27 0.53
C SER A 255 9.73 -12.55 0.13
N ASP A 256 9.47 -12.72 -1.16
CA ASP A 256 8.77 -13.89 -1.71
C ASP A 256 9.80 -14.94 -2.14
N PHE A 257 10.72 -14.60 -3.04
CA PHE A 257 11.67 -15.60 -3.56
C PHE A 257 12.65 -16.12 -2.50
N MET A 258 13.05 -15.31 -1.51
CA MET A 258 13.93 -15.78 -0.43
C MET A 258 13.31 -16.84 0.48
N ARG A 259 12.00 -17.12 0.32
CA ARG A 259 11.27 -18.15 1.07
C ARG A 259 10.90 -19.36 0.20
N PHE A 260 11.32 -19.39 -1.06
CA PHE A 260 11.08 -20.54 -1.91
C PHE A 260 11.76 -21.77 -1.33
N ASN A 261 11.03 -22.88 -1.36
CA ASN A 261 11.49 -24.17 -0.90
C ASN A 261 10.85 -25.25 -1.78
N THR A 262 11.32 -26.48 -1.63
CA THR A 262 10.92 -27.60 -2.49
C THR A 262 9.47 -28.00 -2.32
N SER A 263 8.83 -27.76 -1.17
CA SER A 263 7.40 -28.07 -0.98
C SER A 263 6.46 -27.13 -1.75
N MET A 264 6.99 -26.01 -2.25
CA MET A 264 6.27 -25.11 -3.17
C MET A 264 6.33 -25.58 -4.63
N ILE A 265 7.07 -26.65 -4.93
CA ILE A 265 7.19 -27.17 -6.31
C ILE A 265 6.16 -28.28 -6.51
N THR A 266 5.30 -28.12 -7.51
CA THR A 266 4.28 -29.09 -7.91
C THR A 266 4.52 -29.54 -9.35
N GLN A 267 4.05 -30.74 -9.70
CA GLN A 267 4.02 -31.20 -11.08
C GLN A 267 2.64 -30.91 -11.68
N ALA A 268 2.62 -30.42 -12.91
CA ALA A 268 1.42 -30.21 -13.70
C ALA A 268 1.63 -30.70 -15.13
N THR A 269 0.55 -30.84 -15.87
CA THR A 269 0.59 -31.15 -17.30
C THR A 269 0.07 -29.94 -18.07
N ASP A 270 0.85 -29.46 -19.03
CA ASP A 270 0.43 -28.34 -19.87
C ASP A 270 -0.69 -28.75 -20.85
N ARG A 271 -1.22 -27.77 -21.59
CA ARG A 271 -2.27 -28.01 -22.60
C ARG A 271 -1.83 -28.93 -23.75
N LYS A 272 -0.53 -29.20 -23.90
CA LYS A 272 0.07 -30.06 -24.93
C LYS A 272 0.47 -31.43 -24.39
N GLY A 273 0.11 -31.77 -23.15
CA GLY A 273 0.42 -33.06 -22.53
C GLY A 273 1.84 -33.16 -21.95
N LYS A 274 2.62 -32.07 -21.93
CA LYS A 274 3.98 -32.08 -21.40
C LYS A 274 3.95 -31.87 -19.88
N LYS A 275 4.68 -32.72 -19.15
CA LYS A 275 4.91 -32.53 -17.71
C LYS A 275 5.77 -31.27 -17.49
N VAL A 276 5.28 -30.38 -16.65
CA VAL A 276 5.94 -29.13 -16.25
C VAL A 276 5.97 -29.03 -14.73
N GLN A 277 6.99 -28.38 -14.20
CA GLN A 277 7.07 -28.07 -12.77
C GLN A 277 6.58 -26.64 -12.56
N LEU A 278 5.65 -26.47 -11.62
CA LEU A 278 5.15 -25.17 -11.19
C LEU A 278 5.71 -24.82 -9.83
N LEU A 279 5.88 -23.52 -9.59
CA LEU A 279 6.17 -22.95 -8.29
C LEU A 279 4.93 -22.23 -7.79
N GLU A 280 4.36 -22.74 -6.70
CA GLU A 280 3.10 -22.30 -6.12
C GLU A 280 3.29 -21.75 -4.71
N PHE A 281 2.89 -20.49 -4.48
CA PHE A 281 3.03 -19.84 -3.18
C PHE A 281 2.10 -18.64 -3.03
N VAL A 282 1.96 -18.14 -1.79
CA VAL A 282 1.22 -16.93 -1.48
C VAL A 282 2.16 -15.74 -1.28
N GLN A 283 1.98 -14.68 -2.07
CA GLN A 283 2.80 -13.46 -1.98
C GLN A 283 2.65 -12.80 -0.61
N SER A 284 3.78 -12.44 0.01
CA SER A 284 3.85 -11.90 1.37
C SER A 284 3.08 -10.59 1.54
N LYS A 285 3.18 -9.72 0.53
CA LYS A 285 2.68 -8.33 0.58
C LYS A 285 1.20 -8.22 0.22
N THR A 286 0.80 -8.87 -0.85
CA THR A 286 -0.56 -8.80 -1.42
C THR A 286 -1.47 -9.90 -0.90
N LYS A 287 -0.91 -10.98 -0.33
CA LYS A 287 -1.62 -12.18 0.11
C LYS A 287 -2.34 -12.92 -1.02
N SER A 288 -1.92 -12.70 -2.26
CA SER A 288 -2.46 -13.36 -3.43
C SER A 288 -1.72 -14.68 -3.70
N PRO A 289 -2.44 -15.78 -3.99
CA PRO A 289 -1.81 -17.00 -4.49
C PRO A 289 -1.27 -16.77 -5.91
N ILE A 290 -0.11 -17.35 -6.20
CA ILE A 290 0.55 -17.32 -7.51
C ILE A 290 1.05 -18.72 -7.82
N ALA A 291 0.89 -19.12 -9.08
CA ALA A 291 1.53 -20.27 -9.68
C ALA A 291 2.31 -19.81 -10.92
N LEU A 292 3.56 -20.22 -11.05
CA LEU A 292 4.38 -19.91 -12.23
C LEU A 292 5.20 -21.12 -12.68
N PRO A 293 5.36 -21.35 -13.99
CA PRO A 293 6.22 -22.41 -14.49
C PRO A 293 7.68 -22.13 -14.18
N LEU A 294 8.43 -23.15 -13.78
CA LEU A 294 9.87 -23.03 -13.54
C LEU A 294 10.63 -22.99 -14.87
N ASP A 295 11.44 -21.94 -15.04
CA ASP A 295 12.35 -21.80 -16.16
C ASP A 295 13.49 -22.83 -16.09
N LYS A 296 14.02 -23.22 -17.25
CA LYS A 296 15.14 -24.17 -17.35
C LYS A 296 16.33 -23.73 -16.50
N VAL A 297 16.67 -22.44 -16.48
CA VAL A 297 17.78 -21.91 -15.67
C VAL A 297 17.54 -22.13 -14.18
N VAL A 298 16.30 -22.01 -13.72
CA VAL A 298 15.94 -22.26 -12.32
C VAL A 298 16.06 -23.76 -12.02
N LEU A 299 15.59 -24.62 -12.92
CA LEU A 299 15.73 -26.07 -12.78
C LEU A 299 17.20 -26.51 -12.74
N ASP A 300 18.06 -25.93 -13.58
CA ASP A 300 19.49 -26.22 -13.59
C ASP A 300 20.16 -25.82 -12.26
N ILE A 301 19.76 -24.69 -11.67
CA ILE A 301 20.22 -24.27 -10.34
C ILE A 301 19.75 -25.25 -9.26
N LEU A 302 18.50 -25.70 -9.31
CA LEU A 302 17.97 -26.70 -8.36
C LEU A 302 18.74 -28.02 -8.50
N ASN A 303 18.97 -28.51 -9.72
CA ASN A 303 19.71 -29.74 -9.99
C ASN A 303 21.14 -29.68 -9.45
N LYS A 304 21.84 -28.57 -9.67
CA LYS A 304 23.17 -28.30 -9.08
C LYS A 304 23.18 -28.37 -7.55
N ARG A 305 22.03 -28.13 -6.92
CA ARG A 305 21.83 -28.07 -5.46
C ARG A 305 21.02 -29.26 -4.92
N ASN A 306 21.08 -30.41 -5.60
CA ASN A 306 20.38 -31.64 -5.22
C ASN A 306 18.87 -31.42 -5.02
N GLY A 307 18.26 -30.68 -5.94
CA GLY A 307 16.83 -30.35 -5.95
C GLY A 307 16.42 -29.20 -5.02
N ASN A 308 17.35 -28.55 -4.32
CA ASN A 308 17.03 -27.52 -3.32
C ASN A 308 17.28 -26.09 -3.82
N PHE A 309 16.50 -25.14 -3.30
CA PHE A 309 16.79 -23.71 -3.48
C PHE A 309 18.09 -23.30 -2.76
N PRO A 310 18.75 -22.20 -3.18
CA PRO A 310 19.92 -21.69 -2.48
C PRO A 310 19.57 -21.29 -1.04
N ARG A 311 20.56 -21.23 -0.15
CA ARG A 311 20.34 -20.88 1.27
C ARG A 311 19.76 -19.47 1.38
N PRO A 312 18.73 -19.21 2.20
CA PRO A 312 18.16 -17.87 2.34
C PRO A 312 19.19 -16.84 2.83
N ILE A 313 19.10 -15.62 2.32
CA ILE A 313 20.00 -14.51 2.68
C ILE A 313 19.15 -13.34 3.17
N ALA A 314 19.53 -12.72 4.28
CA ALA A 314 18.87 -11.51 4.76
C ALA A 314 18.91 -10.39 3.70
N ASP A 315 17.79 -9.70 3.46
CA ASP A 315 17.61 -8.74 2.36
C ASP A 315 18.77 -7.73 2.21
N GLN A 316 19.27 -7.19 3.32
CA GLN A 316 20.36 -6.21 3.29
C GLN A 316 21.70 -6.83 2.91
N VAL A 317 21.96 -8.07 3.35
CA VAL A 317 23.16 -8.83 3.02
C VAL A 317 23.11 -9.25 1.56
N TYR A 318 21.97 -9.76 1.09
CA TYR A 318 21.74 -10.11 -0.30
C TYR A 318 22.03 -8.93 -1.24
N ASN A 319 21.52 -7.74 -0.91
CA ASN A 319 21.77 -6.53 -1.68
C ASN A 319 23.26 -6.14 -1.78
N ARG A 320 24.09 -6.51 -0.80
CA ARG A 320 25.54 -6.31 -0.91
C ARG A 320 26.15 -7.38 -1.81
N PHE A 321 25.85 -8.65 -1.57
CA PHE A 321 26.44 -9.75 -2.33
C PHE A 321 26.10 -9.70 -3.82
N ILE A 322 24.88 -9.33 -4.22
CA ILE A 322 24.56 -9.22 -5.65
C ILE A 322 25.30 -8.09 -6.35
N LYS A 323 25.74 -7.06 -5.61
CA LYS A 323 26.60 -6.01 -6.16
C LYS A 323 27.99 -6.56 -6.43
N ASP A 324 28.54 -7.32 -5.49
CA ASP A 324 29.84 -7.98 -5.63
C ASP A 324 29.83 -9.01 -6.76
N VAL A 325 28.73 -9.77 -6.90
CA VAL A 325 28.49 -10.68 -8.04
C VAL A 325 28.49 -9.90 -9.36
N CYS A 326 27.73 -8.81 -9.46
CA CYS A 326 27.67 -8.02 -10.69
C CYS A 326 29.00 -7.34 -11.02
N LEU A 327 29.74 -6.90 -10.01
CA LEU A 327 31.09 -6.38 -10.18
C LEU A 327 32.04 -7.46 -10.72
N SER A 328 31.98 -8.67 -10.14
CA SER A 328 32.80 -9.81 -10.59
C SER A 328 32.45 -10.23 -12.03
N ALA A 329 31.20 -10.08 -12.44
CA ALA A 329 30.74 -10.29 -13.83
C ALA A 329 31.14 -9.16 -14.80
N GLY A 330 31.86 -8.13 -14.35
CA GLY A 330 32.34 -7.04 -15.18
C GLY A 330 31.24 -6.05 -15.60
N LEU A 331 30.17 -5.89 -14.81
CA LEU A 331 29.12 -4.89 -15.06
C LEU A 331 29.57 -3.49 -14.60
N THR A 332 30.72 -3.03 -15.08
CA THR A 332 31.37 -1.76 -14.71
C THR A 332 31.05 -0.61 -15.65
N TYR A 333 30.33 -0.85 -16.76
CA TYR A 333 29.91 0.22 -17.65
C TYR A 333 28.96 1.21 -16.95
N LYS A 334 29.14 2.50 -17.23
CA LYS A 334 28.37 3.56 -16.59
C LYS A 334 26.98 3.65 -17.20
N ILE A 335 25.99 3.76 -16.34
CA ILE A 335 24.62 4.07 -16.72
C ILE A 335 24.06 5.13 -15.79
N ARG A 336 23.12 5.90 -16.31
CA ARG A 336 22.38 6.85 -15.50
C ARG A 336 21.42 6.10 -14.57
N GLY A 337 21.34 6.57 -13.33
CA GLY A 337 20.61 5.88 -12.29
C GLY A 337 20.63 6.64 -10.98
N SER A 338 20.36 5.92 -9.88
CA SER A 338 20.34 6.56 -8.57
C SER A 338 20.63 5.62 -7.42
N LYS A 339 21.54 6.04 -6.54
CA LYS A 339 21.93 5.31 -5.32
C LYS A 339 21.75 6.17 -4.08
N LYS A 340 21.79 5.53 -2.91
CA LYS A 340 21.78 6.24 -1.63
C LYS A 340 23.21 6.58 -1.25
N ILE A 341 23.49 7.86 -1.05
CA ILE A 341 24.77 8.37 -0.56
C ILE A 341 24.63 8.90 0.86
N LEU A 342 25.71 8.81 1.64
CA LEU A 342 25.77 9.37 2.98
C LEU A 342 26.19 10.84 2.87
N VAL A 343 25.26 11.76 3.15
CA VAL A 343 25.50 13.21 3.05
C VAL A 343 25.95 13.84 4.38
N SER A 344 25.82 13.11 5.48
CA SER A 344 26.20 13.58 6.82
C SER A 344 26.49 12.36 7.68
N LYS A 345 27.63 12.36 8.38
CA LYS A 345 28.04 11.27 9.29
C LYS A 345 27.40 11.40 10.67
N SER A 346 27.14 12.62 11.14
CA SER A 346 26.57 12.91 12.46
C SER A 346 25.59 14.09 12.42
N PRO A 347 24.26 13.86 12.44
CA PRO A 347 23.59 12.57 12.40
C PRO A 347 23.77 11.90 11.03
N LYS A 348 23.72 10.55 10.99
CA LYS A 348 23.78 9.78 9.74
C LYS A 348 22.58 10.14 8.86
N ARG A 349 22.81 10.89 7.78
CA ARG A 349 21.77 11.23 6.79
C ARG A 349 22.12 10.61 5.45
N TRP A 350 21.17 9.83 4.93
CA TRP A 350 21.25 9.27 3.60
C TRP A 350 20.35 10.04 2.67
N ARG A 351 20.83 10.32 1.45
CA ARG A 351 20.06 10.95 0.38
C ARG A 351 20.19 10.16 -0.90
N LYS A 352 19.18 10.31 -1.74
CA LYS A 352 19.14 9.67 -3.04
C LYS A 352 19.75 10.64 -4.04
N GLU A 353 20.87 10.25 -4.62
CA GLU A 353 21.54 11.00 -5.68
C GLU A 353 21.19 10.39 -7.03
N VAL A 354 20.98 11.24 -8.02
CA VAL A 354 20.77 10.85 -9.42
C VAL A 354 22.02 11.27 -10.18
N GLY A 355 22.59 10.36 -10.96
CA GLY A 355 23.84 10.58 -11.68
C GLY A 355 24.23 9.36 -12.49
N GLU A 356 25.44 9.38 -13.03
CA GLU A 356 26.04 8.23 -13.71
C GLU A 356 26.85 7.40 -12.73
N PHE A 357 26.57 6.10 -12.72
CA PHE A 357 27.23 5.14 -11.84
C PHE A 357 27.53 3.87 -12.61
N GLU A 358 28.52 3.11 -12.16
CA GLU A 358 28.75 1.78 -12.72
C GLU A 358 27.53 0.91 -12.44
N LYS A 359 27.13 0.08 -13.41
CA LYS A 359 25.86 -0.64 -13.33
C LYS A 359 25.74 -1.49 -12.07
N TRP A 360 26.81 -2.18 -11.66
CA TRP A 360 26.84 -2.99 -10.45
C TRP A 360 26.47 -2.20 -9.18
N GLU A 361 26.79 -0.90 -9.10
CA GLU A 361 26.48 -0.07 -7.94
C GLU A 361 24.97 0.18 -7.76
N LEU A 362 24.23 0.09 -8.86
CA LEU A 362 22.81 0.39 -8.94
C LEU A 362 21.93 -0.86 -8.72
N VAL A 363 22.56 -2.03 -8.66
CA VAL A 363 21.90 -3.31 -8.43
C VAL A 363 21.31 -3.36 -7.02
N THR A 364 20.03 -3.76 -6.97
CA THR A 364 19.30 -4.04 -5.72
C THR A 364 18.41 -5.24 -5.94
N SER A 365 17.83 -5.81 -4.89
CA SER A 365 17.00 -7.00 -4.95
C SER A 365 15.76 -6.87 -5.84
N HIS A 366 15.33 -5.63 -6.12
CA HIS A 366 14.26 -5.36 -7.07
C HIS A 366 14.68 -5.50 -8.55
N ILE A 367 15.98 -5.62 -8.85
CA ILE A 367 16.47 -5.71 -10.22
C ILE A 367 15.92 -6.96 -10.91
N GLY A 368 15.86 -8.11 -10.24
CA GLY A 368 15.46 -9.35 -10.88
C GLY A 368 14.04 -9.31 -11.41
N ARG A 369 13.10 -8.85 -10.58
CA ARG A 369 11.72 -8.61 -11.02
C ARG A 369 11.61 -7.58 -12.15
N ARG A 370 12.47 -6.56 -12.17
CA ARG A 370 12.48 -5.58 -13.28
C ARG A 370 12.99 -6.21 -14.56
N SER A 371 14.13 -6.92 -14.49
CA SER A 371 14.71 -7.65 -15.62
C SER A 371 13.68 -8.62 -16.18
N PHE A 372 13.03 -9.43 -15.33
CA PHE A 372 11.96 -10.34 -15.76
C PHE A 372 10.87 -9.61 -16.55
N ALA A 373 10.30 -8.54 -15.98
CA ALA A 373 9.24 -7.78 -16.61
C ALA A 373 9.69 -7.18 -17.95
N THR A 374 10.84 -6.51 -17.97
CA THR A 374 11.37 -5.83 -19.16
C THR A 374 11.73 -6.80 -20.28
N MET A 375 12.35 -7.94 -19.98
CA MET A 375 12.79 -8.91 -21.00
C MET A 375 11.64 -9.66 -21.68
N HIS A 376 10.51 -9.83 -20.98
CA HIS A 376 9.33 -10.54 -21.49
C HIS A 376 8.23 -9.63 -22.01
N TYR A 377 8.29 -8.33 -21.72
CA TYR A 377 7.36 -7.36 -22.26
C TYR A 377 7.46 -7.32 -23.80
N GLY A 378 6.31 -7.21 -24.48
CA GLY A 378 6.20 -7.36 -25.93
C GLY A 378 6.19 -8.81 -26.43
N LYS A 379 6.77 -9.76 -25.68
CA LYS A 379 6.80 -11.20 -26.03
C LYS A 379 5.68 -12.00 -25.38
N VAL A 380 5.33 -11.63 -24.15
CA VAL A 380 4.28 -12.26 -23.35
C VAL A 380 3.16 -11.24 -23.13
N PRO A 381 1.88 -11.65 -23.25
CA PRO A 381 0.75 -10.76 -22.94
C PRO A 381 0.90 -10.07 -21.58
N THR A 382 0.69 -8.76 -21.56
CA THR A 382 0.84 -7.90 -20.37
C THR A 382 -0.01 -8.39 -19.19
N SER A 383 -1.17 -8.98 -19.46
CA SER A 383 -2.04 -9.59 -18.44
C SER A 383 -1.36 -10.74 -17.68
N PHE A 384 -0.57 -11.59 -18.35
CA PHE A 384 0.19 -12.64 -17.68
C PHE A 384 1.37 -12.07 -16.91
N LEU A 385 2.07 -11.07 -17.46
CA LEU A 385 3.18 -10.42 -16.76
C LEU A 385 2.72 -9.69 -15.50
N THR A 386 1.57 -9.00 -15.56
CA THR A 386 0.98 -8.31 -14.39
C THR A 386 0.54 -9.31 -13.33
N HIS A 387 -0.01 -10.46 -13.74
CA HIS A 387 -0.34 -11.58 -12.85
C HIS A 387 0.91 -12.14 -12.16
N ILE A 388 1.92 -12.58 -12.92
CA ILE A 388 3.16 -13.16 -12.39
C ILE A 388 3.85 -12.18 -11.45
N THR A 389 4.03 -10.94 -11.89
CA THR A 389 4.67 -9.94 -11.04
C THR A 389 3.75 -9.47 -9.90
N GLY A 390 2.45 -9.77 -9.90
CA GLY A 390 1.51 -9.35 -8.87
C GLY A 390 1.36 -7.81 -8.79
N HIS A 391 1.19 -7.16 -9.95
CA HIS A 391 0.68 -5.78 -10.05
C HIS A 391 -0.83 -5.82 -10.22
N LYS A 392 -1.58 -4.94 -9.53
CA LYS A 392 -3.05 -4.99 -9.60
C LYS A 392 -3.64 -4.40 -10.89
N THR A 393 -2.88 -3.55 -11.58
CA THR A 393 -3.32 -2.87 -12.82
C THR A 393 -2.15 -2.80 -13.78
N GLU A 394 -2.46 -2.77 -15.08
CA GLU A 394 -1.46 -2.62 -16.14
C GLU A 394 -0.75 -1.26 -16.06
N GLU A 395 -1.47 -0.19 -15.73
CA GLU A 395 -0.88 1.14 -15.52
C GLU A 395 0.26 1.10 -14.49
N MET A 396 0.07 0.38 -13.38
CA MET A 396 1.13 0.20 -12.37
C MET A 396 2.32 -0.59 -12.90
N PHE A 397 2.08 -1.59 -13.75
CA PHE A 397 3.12 -2.38 -14.39
C PHE A 397 3.94 -1.55 -15.39
N LEU A 398 3.28 -0.78 -16.26
CA LEU A 398 3.94 0.10 -17.22
C LEU A 398 4.76 1.20 -16.52
N LYS A 399 4.19 1.86 -15.50
CA LYS A 399 4.92 2.83 -14.66
C LYS A 399 6.10 2.18 -13.93
N TYR A 400 5.99 0.89 -13.59
CA TYR A 400 7.07 0.14 -12.94
C TYR A 400 8.25 -0.13 -13.88
N MET A 401 7.99 -0.50 -15.14
CA MET A 401 9.01 -0.66 -16.17
C MET A 401 9.64 0.66 -16.61
N GLY A 402 8.94 1.79 -16.39
CA GLY A 402 9.43 3.11 -16.77
C GLY A 402 9.35 3.37 -18.26
N LYS A 403 8.57 2.57 -18.99
CA LYS A 403 8.27 2.78 -20.41
C LYS A 403 7.53 4.10 -20.57
N ASN A 404 8.03 4.94 -21.47
CA ASN A 404 7.39 6.18 -21.85
C ASN A 404 6.56 5.94 -23.14
N LYS A 405 5.79 6.96 -23.57
CA LYS A 405 4.95 6.85 -24.78
C LYS A 405 5.76 6.55 -26.04
N LYS A 406 7.02 6.98 -26.12
CA LYS A 406 7.91 6.73 -27.26
C LYS A 406 8.36 5.27 -27.31
N ASP A 407 8.68 4.67 -26.16
CA ASP A 407 9.04 3.25 -26.12
C ASP A 407 7.87 2.36 -26.57
N ILE A 408 6.65 2.73 -26.18
CA ILE A 408 5.42 2.06 -26.63
C ILE A 408 5.23 2.26 -28.13
N ALA A 409 5.43 3.47 -28.65
CA ALA A 409 5.32 3.74 -30.09
C ALA A 409 6.31 2.91 -30.93
N LEU A 410 7.56 2.75 -30.45
CA LEU A 410 8.56 1.91 -31.12
C LEU A 410 8.15 0.44 -31.14
N GLU A 411 7.57 -0.09 -30.07
CA GLU A 411 7.06 -1.46 -30.06
C GLU A 411 5.85 -1.65 -30.98
N LEU A 412 5.04 -0.61 -31.20
CA LEU A 412 3.94 -0.68 -32.17
C LEU A 412 4.45 -0.78 -33.61
N VAL A 413 5.61 -0.20 -33.93
CA VAL A 413 6.23 -0.36 -35.26
C VAL A 413 6.49 -1.84 -35.56
N ASP A 414 7.10 -2.55 -34.61
CA ASP A 414 7.39 -3.99 -34.75
C ASP A 414 6.11 -4.82 -34.90
N TYR A 415 5.03 -4.42 -34.21
CA TYR A 415 3.75 -5.15 -34.22
C TYR A 415 2.94 -4.90 -35.50
N PHE A 416 3.02 -3.69 -36.05
CA PHE A 416 2.33 -3.33 -37.30
C PHE A 416 3.21 -3.49 -38.54
N GLN A 417 4.46 -3.94 -38.40
CA GLN A 417 5.44 -4.09 -39.48
C GLN A 417 5.59 -2.81 -40.34
N LEU A 418 5.61 -1.65 -39.69
CA LEU A 418 5.73 -0.34 -40.34
C LEU A 418 7.17 0.01 -40.73
#